data_AF-A0A0L0BYM6-F1
#
_entry.id   AF-A0A0L0BYM6-F1
#
_cell.length_a   1.000
_cell.length_b   1.000
_cell.length_c   1.000
_cell.angle_alpha   90.00
_cell.angle_beta   90.00
_cell.angle_gamma   90.00
#
_symmetry.space_group_name_H-M   'P 1'
#
loop_
_entity.id
_entity.type
_entity.pdbx_description
1 polymer ?
#
loop_
_entity_poly.entity_id
_entity_poly.type
_entity_poly.pdbx_seq_one_letter_code
_entity_poly.pdbx_strand_id
1 'polypeptide(L)'
;MENEPQQNEEEQQLYSLLSSWNLLQLFDKLKEQQCYVSVLKVIKTHQIEKVVANVPVGLAILFEHCLETWRSEIKLPIKCSTPDNISFSSEYSNCSKEKHEFNEDLQFILMKSKNGQSL
;
A
#
# COMPACT_ATOMS: atom_id res chain seq x y z
N MET A 1 16.05 -32.30 7.90
CA MET A 1 15.55 -30.96 8.30
C MET A 1 14.99 -30.34 7.04
N GLU A 2 13.74 -30.68 6.73
CA GLU A 2 12.98 -30.08 5.63
C GLU A 2 12.63 -28.64 6.03
N ASN A 3 13.26 -27.66 5.41
CA ASN A 3 12.83 -26.26 5.53
C ASN A 3 11.89 -25.95 4.36
N GLU A 4 10.59 -26.03 4.65
CA GLU A 4 9.54 -25.06 4.28
C GLU A 4 9.54 -24.50 2.84
N PRO A 5 8.83 -25.13 1.89
CA PRO A 5 8.50 -24.50 0.60
C PRO A 5 7.60 -23.26 0.73
N GLN A 6 6.87 -23.12 1.84
CA GLN A 6 5.91 -22.03 2.08
C GLN A 6 6.57 -20.64 2.19
N GLN A 7 7.70 -20.53 2.90
CA GLN A 7 8.36 -19.23 3.12
C GLN A 7 8.85 -18.60 1.81
N ASN A 8 9.33 -19.43 0.88
CA ASN A 8 9.80 -18.94 -0.41
C ASN A 8 8.65 -18.42 -1.29
N GLU A 9 7.47 -19.04 -1.21
CA GLU A 9 6.31 -18.61 -2.00
C GLU A 9 5.72 -17.29 -1.48
N GLU A 10 5.55 -17.13 -0.16
CA GLU A 10 5.05 -15.87 0.41
C GLU A 10 5.99 -14.69 0.13
N GLU A 11 7.31 -14.92 0.18
CA GLU A 11 8.32 -13.93 -0.19
C GLU A 11 8.24 -13.57 -1.68
N GLN A 12 8.10 -14.54 -2.58
CA GLN A 12 7.97 -14.28 -4.02
C GLN A 12 6.70 -13.52 -4.36
N GLN A 13 5.59 -13.85 -3.70
CA GLN A 13 4.33 -13.14 -3.88
C GLN A 13 4.43 -11.70 -3.38
N LEU A 14 5.04 -11.48 -2.20
CA LEU A 14 5.27 -10.15 -1.66
C LEU A 14 6.20 -9.32 -2.56
N TYR A 15 7.29 -9.92 -3.03
CA TYR A 15 8.23 -9.26 -3.96
C TYR A 15 7.52 -8.84 -5.25
N SER A 16 6.74 -9.72 -5.84
CA SER A 16 6.00 -9.45 -7.09
C SER A 16 4.99 -8.32 -6.91
N LEU A 17 4.28 -8.30 -5.79
CA LEU A 17 3.31 -7.25 -5.46
C LEU A 17 3.97 -5.89 -5.24
N LEU A 18 5.05 -5.84 -4.45
CA LEU A 18 5.78 -4.59 -4.22
C LEU A 18 6.51 -4.11 -5.48
N SER A 19 6.95 -5.03 -6.34
CA SER A 19 7.52 -4.69 -7.64
C SER A 19 6.49 -4.04 -8.56
N SER A 20 5.24 -4.53 -8.60
CA SER A 20 4.21 -3.91 -9.43
C SER A 20 3.80 -2.52 -8.93
N TRP A 21 3.96 -2.25 -7.63
CA TRP A 21 3.74 -0.94 -7.04
C TRP A 21 4.95 0.01 -7.11
N ASN A 22 6.10 -0.46 -7.62
CA ASN A 22 7.37 0.26 -7.58
C ASN A 22 7.82 0.63 -6.14
N LEU A 23 7.54 -0.26 -5.18
CA LEU A 23 7.81 -0.10 -3.75
C LEU A 23 8.72 -1.21 -3.18
N LEU A 24 9.59 -1.82 -3.99
CA LEU A 24 10.50 -2.90 -3.56
C LEU A 24 11.39 -2.55 -2.37
N GLN A 25 11.68 -1.27 -2.14
CA GLN A 25 12.43 -0.82 -0.96
C GLN A 25 11.72 -1.11 0.38
N LEU A 26 10.41 -1.40 0.36
CA LEU A 26 9.65 -1.82 1.54
C LEU A 26 9.75 -3.33 1.80
N PHE A 27 10.34 -4.11 0.88
CA PHE A 27 10.35 -5.57 0.94
C PHE A 27 11.01 -6.09 2.21
N ASP A 28 12.26 -5.70 2.48
CA ASP A 28 13.00 -6.19 3.65
C ASP A 28 12.28 -5.86 4.96
N LYS A 29 11.67 -4.67 5.02
CA LYS A 29 10.92 -4.22 6.19
C LYS A 29 9.63 -5.00 6.41
N LEU A 30 8.85 -5.21 5.34
CA LEU A 30 7.62 -6.02 5.39
C LEU A 30 7.95 -7.47 5.74
N LYS A 31 9.05 -8.01 5.19
CA LYS A 31 9.56 -9.35 5.51
C LYS A 31 9.98 -9.48 6.98
N GLU A 32 10.75 -8.53 7.51
CA GLU A 32 11.15 -8.51 8.93
C GLU A 32 9.94 -8.49 9.87
N GLN A 33 8.87 -7.80 9.48
CA GLN A 33 7.61 -7.72 10.22
C GLN A 33 6.65 -8.89 9.95
N GLN A 34 7.06 -9.89 9.16
CA GLN A 34 6.21 -11.00 8.70
C GLN A 34 4.90 -10.54 8.04
N CYS A 35 4.95 -9.39 7.36
CA CYS A 35 3.81 -8.77 6.69
C CYS A 35 3.76 -9.21 5.21
N TYR A 36 3.32 -10.44 4.98
CA TYR A 36 3.17 -11.02 3.64
C TYR A 36 1.81 -10.70 3.01
N VAL A 37 1.60 -11.13 1.76
CA VAL A 37 0.34 -10.92 1.02
C VAL A 37 -0.89 -11.43 1.78
N SER A 38 -0.75 -12.54 2.51
CA SER A 38 -1.78 -13.09 3.39
C SER A 38 -2.20 -12.09 4.47
N VAL A 39 -1.25 -11.42 5.11
CA VAL A 39 -1.48 -10.37 6.11
C VAL A 39 -2.06 -9.10 5.47
N LEU A 40 -1.53 -8.67 4.33
CA LEU A 40 -2.01 -7.48 3.61
C LEU A 40 -3.47 -7.60 3.17
N LYS A 41 -3.97 -8.81 2.90
CA LYS A 41 -5.40 -9.05 2.59
C LYS A 41 -6.33 -8.76 3.78
N VAL A 42 -5.84 -8.92 5.01
CA VAL A 42 -6.64 -8.82 6.24
C VAL A 42 -6.26 -7.63 7.12
N ILE A 43 -5.24 -6.85 6.73
CA ILE A 43 -4.74 -5.69 7.49
C ILE A 43 -5.86 -4.67 7.74
N LYS A 44 -5.77 -3.91 8.83
CA LYS A 44 -6.71 -2.83 9.18
C LYS A 44 -5.99 -1.49 9.20
N THR A 45 -6.71 -0.38 9.08
CA THR A 45 -6.14 0.99 9.03
C THR A 45 -5.11 1.25 10.13
N HIS A 46 -5.45 0.99 11.40
CA HIS A 46 -4.53 1.17 12.53
C HIS A 46 -3.29 0.26 12.53
N GLN A 47 -3.29 -0.82 11.73
CA GLN A 47 -2.11 -1.67 11.54
C GLN A 47 -1.25 -1.18 10.38
N ILE A 48 -1.86 -0.58 9.35
CA ILE A 48 -1.12 0.07 8.24
C ILE A 48 -0.22 1.16 8.82
N GLU A 49 -0.75 2.01 9.71
CA GLU A 49 0.01 3.05 10.42
C GLU A 49 1.26 2.49 11.12
N LYS A 50 1.15 1.29 11.71
CA LYS A 50 2.29 0.62 12.39
C LYS A 50 3.32 0.08 11.40
N VAL A 51 2.87 -0.51 10.29
CA VAL A 51 3.75 -1.01 9.22
C VAL A 51 4.60 0.14 8.66
N VAL A 52 3.99 1.31 8.48
CA VAL A 52 4.65 2.48 7.87
C VAL A 52 5.29 3.44 8.87
N ALA A 53 5.19 3.22 10.19
CA ALA A 53 5.62 4.18 11.23
C ALA A 53 7.08 4.68 11.13
N ASN A 54 7.99 3.83 10.62
CA ASN A 54 9.40 4.17 10.41
C ASN A 54 9.78 4.25 8.91
N VAL A 55 8.82 4.57 8.05
CA VAL A 55 9.01 4.74 6.60
C VAL A 55 8.93 6.24 6.29
N PRO A 56 9.71 6.78 5.32
CA PRO A 56 9.50 8.14 4.85
C PRO A 56 8.04 8.39 4.47
N VAL A 57 7.49 9.55 4.87
CA VAL A 57 6.06 9.85 4.70
C VAL A 57 5.57 9.68 3.26
N GLY A 58 6.37 10.06 2.26
CA GLY A 58 6.00 9.87 0.85
C GLY A 58 5.84 8.40 0.47
N LEU A 59 6.67 7.51 1.02
CA LEU A 59 6.55 6.08 0.81
C LEU A 59 5.38 5.47 1.58
N ALA A 60 5.09 5.98 2.77
CA ALA A 60 3.92 5.58 3.53
C ALA A 60 2.62 5.89 2.76
N ILE A 61 2.51 7.10 2.21
CA ILE A 61 1.36 7.54 1.41
C ILE A 61 1.19 6.66 0.15
N LEU A 62 2.28 6.43 -0.59
CA LEU A 62 2.23 5.58 -1.79
C LEU A 62 1.83 4.14 -1.45
N PHE A 63 2.37 3.59 -0.36
CA PHE A 63 2.02 2.25 0.10
C PHE A 63 0.53 2.16 0.46
N GLU A 64 0.01 3.11 1.22
CA GLU A 64 -1.40 3.15 1.61
C GLU A 64 -2.32 3.22 0.39
N HIS A 65 -2.00 4.10 -0.56
CA HIS A 65 -2.75 4.24 -1.81
C HIS A 65 -2.76 2.94 -2.64
N CYS A 66 -1.58 2.36 -2.91
CA CYS A 66 -1.48 1.13 -3.69
C CYS A 66 -2.18 -0.05 -2.99
N LEU A 67 -2.09 -0.13 -1.67
CA LEU A 67 -2.76 -1.15 -0.87
C LEU A 67 -4.30 -1.01 -0.96
N GLU A 68 -4.83 0.21 -0.87
CA GLU A 68 -6.27 0.46 -1.02
C GLU A 68 -6.79 0.11 -2.42
N THR A 69 -6.06 0.52 -3.46
CA THR A 69 -6.39 0.19 -4.86
C THR A 69 -6.38 -1.31 -5.08
N TRP A 70 -5.30 -2.00 -4.71
CA TRP A 70 -5.18 -3.45 -4.87
C TRP A 70 -6.27 -4.21 -4.10
N ARG A 71 -6.60 -3.76 -2.89
CA ARG A 71 -7.68 -4.35 -2.09
C ARG A 71 -9.05 -4.17 -2.72
N SER A 72 -9.28 -3.05 -3.39
CA SER A 72 -10.49 -2.81 -4.16
C SER A 72 -10.58 -3.74 -5.38
N GLU A 73 -9.48 -3.96 -6.09
CA GLU A 73 -9.39 -4.88 -7.24
C GLU A 73 -9.69 -6.34 -6.86
N ILE A 74 -9.17 -6.80 -5.72
CA ILE A 74 -9.42 -8.17 -5.22
C ILE A 74 -10.73 -8.30 -4.43
N LYS A 75 -11.60 -7.28 -4.44
CA LYS A 75 -12.91 -7.23 -3.74
C LYS A 75 -12.82 -7.39 -2.22
N LEU A 76 -11.73 -6.92 -1.61
CA LEU A 76 -11.50 -6.90 -0.15
C LEU A 76 -11.26 -5.47 0.36
N PRO A 77 -12.19 -4.51 0.17
CA PRO A 77 -11.97 -3.11 0.54
C PRO A 77 -11.67 -2.94 2.03
N ILE A 78 -10.83 -1.96 2.35
CA ILE A 78 -10.54 -1.59 3.73
C ILE A 78 -11.82 -0.99 4.33
N LYS A 79 -12.46 -1.73 5.24
CA LYS A 79 -13.62 -1.19 5.96
C LYS A 79 -13.13 -0.15 6.96
N CYS A 80 -13.35 1.13 6.68
CA CYS A 80 -13.38 2.13 7.74
C CYS A 80 -14.55 1.76 8.67
N SER A 81 -14.26 1.44 9.92
CA SER A 81 -15.29 1.27 10.95
C SER A 81 -15.94 2.62 11.23
N THR A 82 -16.89 3.02 10.39
CA THR A 82 -17.86 4.05 10.76
C THR A 82 -18.90 3.38 11.67
N PRO A 83 -19.18 3.91 12.87
CA PRO A 83 -20.24 3.36 13.72
C PRO A 83 -21.60 3.48 13.01
N ASP A 84 -22.31 2.37 12.92
CA ASP A 84 -23.59 2.22 12.22
C ASP A 84 -24.72 3.00 12.90
N ASN A 85 -25.03 4.21 12.43
CA ASN A 85 -26.39 4.73 12.22
C ASN A 85 -26.30 6.15 11.66
N ILE A 86 -26.68 6.35 10.39
CA ILE A 86 -27.46 7.49 9.89
C ILE A 86 -27.70 7.20 8.40
N SER A 87 -28.95 6.95 8.06
CA SER A 87 -29.45 7.15 6.71
C SER A 87 -29.44 8.66 6.44
N PHE A 88 -28.45 9.14 5.71
CA PHE A 88 -28.52 10.44 5.05
C PHE A 88 -28.31 10.22 3.56
N SER A 89 -29.38 10.44 2.81
CA SER A 89 -29.27 10.83 1.42
C SER A 89 -28.52 12.17 1.34
N SER A 90 -27.54 12.22 0.46
CA SER A 90 -26.87 13.42 -0.04
C SER A 90 -25.94 14.18 0.91
N GLU A 91 -24.76 14.46 0.34
CA GLU A 91 -23.77 15.48 0.70
C GLU A 91 -22.91 15.25 1.97
N TYR A 92 -21.59 15.37 1.78
CA TYR A 92 -20.52 15.38 2.80
C TYR A 92 -20.06 14.02 3.38
N SER A 93 -19.72 13.08 2.51
CA SER A 93 -18.73 12.04 2.82
C SER A 93 -17.33 12.64 2.63
N ASN A 94 -16.84 13.36 3.66
CA ASN A 94 -15.48 13.89 3.76
C ASN A 94 -14.56 12.85 4.42
N CYS A 95 -14.20 11.81 3.68
CA CYS A 95 -12.82 11.35 3.64
C CYS A 95 -12.30 11.97 2.35
N SER A 96 -11.40 12.95 2.44
CA SER A 96 -11.02 13.90 1.39
C SER A 96 -11.12 13.31 -0.02
N LYS A 97 -12.27 13.54 -0.67
CA LYS A 97 -12.46 13.36 -2.10
C LYS A 97 -11.83 14.56 -2.79
N GLU A 98 -10.54 14.74 -2.64
CA GLU A 98 -9.81 15.41 -3.70
C GLU A 98 -9.60 14.34 -4.75
N LYS A 99 -10.32 14.48 -5.87
CA LYS A 99 -9.90 13.86 -7.13
C LYS A 99 -8.54 14.47 -7.44
N HIS A 100 -7.50 13.92 -6.85
CA HIS A 100 -6.16 14.11 -7.34
C HIS A 100 -6.15 13.31 -8.64
N GLU A 101 -6.54 13.99 -9.71
CA GLU A 101 -6.03 13.68 -11.05
C GLU A 101 -4.56 13.35 -10.84
N PHE A 102 -4.24 12.07 -11.06
CA PHE A 102 -2.89 11.57 -10.93
C PHE A 102 -2.08 12.34 -11.96
N ASN A 103 -1.46 13.43 -11.51
CA ASN A 103 -0.80 14.35 -12.41
C ASN A 103 0.36 13.56 -13.03
N GLU A 104 0.39 13.47 -14.35
CA GLU A 104 1.43 12.79 -15.11
C GLU A 104 2.84 13.28 -14.71
N ASP A 105 2.93 14.49 -14.14
CA ASP A 105 4.12 15.06 -13.52
C ASP A 105 4.71 14.20 -12.38
N LEU A 106 3.89 13.51 -11.58
CA LEU A 106 4.38 12.62 -10.51
C LEU A 106 5.02 11.36 -11.09
N GLN A 107 4.49 10.82 -12.20
CA GLN A 107 5.17 9.73 -12.93
C GLN A 107 6.53 10.17 -13.46
N PHE A 108 6.62 11.42 -13.92
CA PHE A 108 7.87 11.98 -14.43
C PHE A 108 8.92 12.19 -13.32
N ILE A 109 8.51 12.66 -12.14
CA ILE A 109 9.39 12.82 -10.97
C ILE A 109 9.90 11.46 -10.49
N LEU A 110 9.03 10.44 -10.46
CA LEU A 110 9.41 9.06 -10.11
C LEU A 110 10.36 8.43 -11.15
N MET A 111 10.22 8.75 -12.44
CA MET A 111 11.13 8.25 -13.49
C MET A 111 12.48 8.98 -13.54
N LYS A 112 12.58 10.25 -13.11
CA LYS A 112 13.81 11.05 -13.20
C LYS A 112 14.86 10.72 -12.15
N SER A 113 14.48 10.09 -11.04
CA SER A 113 15.42 9.76 -9.94
C SER A 113 16.38 8.58 -10.25
N LYS A 114 16.31 8.00 -11.46
CA LYS A 114 17.24 6.94 -11.91
C LYS A 114 18.38 7.42 -12.80
N ASN A 115 18.41 8.69 -13.20
CA ASN A 115 19.47 9.20 -14.08
C ASN A 115 20.17 10.36 -13.39
N GLY A 116 21.27 10.07 -12.71
CA GLY A 116 22.23 11.07 -12.25
C GLY A 116 22.80 11.85 -13.43
N GLN A 117 22.13 12.93 -13.82
CA GLN A 117 22.70 13.95 -14.69
C GLN A 117 22.67 15.29 -13.96
N SER A 118 23.86 15.66 -13.54
CA SER A 118 24.25 17.04 -13.21
C SER A 118 24.02 17.92 -14.43
N LEU A 119 23.44 19.09 -14.21
CA LEU A 119 23.74 20.33 -14.93
C LEU A 119 23.66 21.47 -13.92
#